data_AF-A0AAU3P9K7-F1
#
_entry.id   AF-A0AAU3P9K7-F1
#
_cell.length_a   1.000
_cell.length_b   1.000
_cell.length_c   1.000
_cell.angle_alpha   90.00
_cell.angle_beta   90.00
_cell.angle_gamma   90.00
#
_symmetry.space_group_name_H-M   'P 1'
#
loop_
_entity.id
_entity.type
_entity.pdbx_description
1 polymer ?
#
loop_
_entity_poly.entity_id
_entity_poly.type
_entity_poly.pdbx_seq_one_letter_code
_entity_poly.pdbx_strand_id
1 'polypeptide(L)'
;MMEVVEQAKRVCPLVIFTLDSGPLAALDRDSSTGPMRKKLVDTLATMQDYAEAKSLARATGGAAGPTLANLLTYTRAGHGYLSAQKLALKESDQVMTDRTYAAARLFAVPHEIDPAGRVPMCAHVRIGSGKPPAARLHYYDDTDNTGLIIVGYIGEHLPSPSKN
;
A
#
# COMPACT_ATOMS: atom_id res chain seq x y z
N MET A 1 0.44 -14.65 -5.27
CA MET A 1 0.35 -13.20 -5.11
C MET A 1 -0.82 -12.70 -5.94
N MET A 2 -0.89 -13.04 -7.23
CA MET A 2 -2.04 -12.75 -8.10
C MET A 2 -3.37 -13.22 -7.50
N GLU A 3 -3.44 -14.47 -7.06
CA GLU A 3 -4.64 -15.05 -6.43
C GLU A 3 -5.12 -14.24 -5.22
N VAL A 4 -4.20 -13.75 -4.39
CA VAL A 4 -4.52 -12.92 -3.22
C VAL A 4 -5.13 -11.59 -3.64
N VAL A 5 -4.58 -10.96 -4.69
CA VAL A 5 -5.12 -9.70 -5.23
C VAL A 5 -6.50 -9.92 -5.85
N GLU A 6 -6.69 -10.98 -6.62
CA GLU A 6 -7.99 -11.30 -7.23
C GLU A 6 -9.07 -11.62 -6.18
N GLN A 7 -8.69 -12.24 -5.06
CA GLN A 7 -9.61 -12.41 -3.94
C GLN A 7 -9.90 -11.08 -3.25
N ALA A 8 -8.86 -10.27 -2.98
CA ALA A 8 -9.01 -8.97 -2.32
C ALA A 8 -9.91 -8.01 -3.11
N LYS A 9 -9.84 -8.00 -4.44
CA LYS A 9 -10.78 -7.22 -5.30
C LYS A 9 -12.25 -7.52 -5.02
N ARG A 10 -12.59 -8.71 -4.51
CA ARG A 10 -13.97 -9.10 -4.19
C ARG A 10 -14.38 -8.78 -2.77
N VAL A 11 -13.43 -8.82 -1.82
CA VAL A 11 -13.71 -8.74 -0.38
C VAL A 11 -13.24 -7.44 0.28
N CYS A 12 -12.43 -6.65 -0.41
CA CYS A 12 -11.93 -5.35 0.05
C CYS A 12 -12.40 -4.24 -0.89
N PRO A 13 -13.70 -3.88 -0.88
CA PRO A 13 -14.28 -2.91 -1.84
C PRO A 13 -13.72 -1.49 -1.70
N LEU A 14 -13.11 -1.13 -0.56
CA LEU A 14 -12.49 0.18 -0.36
C LEU A 14 -11.01 0.20 -0.75
N VAL A 15 -10.47 -0.93 -1.24
CA VAL A 15 -9.10 -1.06 -1.72
C VAL A 15 -9.11 -1.27 -3.23
N ILE A 16 -8.68 -0.25 -3.96
CA ILE A 16 -8.62 -0.26 -5.43
C ILE A 16 -7.23 -0.67 -5.89
N PHE A 17 -7.15 -1.47 -6.95
CA PHE A 17 -5.89 -1.97 -7.51
C PHE A 17 -5.67 -1.41 -8.90
N THR A 18 -4.61 -0.61 -9.07
CA THR A 18 -4.17 -0.04 -10.36
C THR A 18 -2.81 -0.59 -10.79
N LEU A 19 -2.56 -1.85 -10.41
CA LEU A 19 -1.27 -2.53 -10.53
C LEU A 19 -0.84 -2.74 -11.98
N ASP A 20 0.46 -2.63 -12.22
CA ASP A 20 1.11 -3.34 -13.32
C ASP A 20 1.21 -4.85 -12.97
N SER A 21 0.74 -5.71 -13.88
CA SER A 21 0.71 -7.16 -13.68
C SER A 21 2.10 -7.80 -13.75
N GLY A 22 3.07 -7.17 -14.43
CA GLY A 22 4.43 -7.70 -14.59
C GLY A 22 5.17 -7.91 -13.27
N PRO A 23 5.34 -6.87 -12.44
CA PRO A 23 6.01 -6.97 -11.14
C PRO A 23 5.33 -7.95 -10.18
N LEU A 24 3.99 -7.99 -10.17
CA LEU A 24 3.22 -8.92 -9.33
C LEU A 24 3.43 -10.37 -9.77
N ALA A 25 3.38 -10.64 -11.08
CA ALA A 25 3.62 -11.96 -11.64
C ALA A 25 5.05 -12.45 -11.41
N ALA A 26 6.03 -11.55 -11.32
CA ALA A 26 7.40 -11.91 -10.99
C ALA A 26 7.54 -12.53 -9.60
N LEU A 27 6.81 -12.00 -8.62
CA LEU A 27 6.81 -12.54 -7.25
C LEU A 27 6.23 -13.96 -7.17
N ASP A 28 5.31 -14.33 -8.06
CA ASP A 28 4.68 -15.66 -8.05
C ASP A 28 5.60 -16.78 -8.54
N ARG A 29 6.69 -16.45 -9.23
CA ARG A 29 7.69 -17.42 -9.69
C ARG A 29 8.65 -17.87 -8.59
N ASP A 30 8.64 -17.20 -7.44
CA ASP A 30 9.45 -17.55 -6.27
C ASP A 30 8.77 -18.67 -5.45
N SER A 31 9.50 -19.75 -5.18
CA SER A 31 9.00 -20.91 -4.42
C SER A 31 8.74 -20.61 -2.93
N SER A 32 9.16 -19.44 -2.43
CA SER A 32 9.01 -19.01 -1.02
C SER A 32 7.82 -18.06 -0.75
N THR A 33 6.80 -18.05 -1.61
CA THR A 33 5.69 -17.08 -1.53
C THR A 33 4.72 -17.23 -0.35
N GLY A 34 4.69 -18.37 0.36
CA GLY A 34 3.71 -18.61 1.44
C GLY A 34 3.64 -17.50 2.50
N PRO A 35 4.75 -17.18 3.19
CA PRO A 35 4.78 -16.08 4.16
C PRO A 35 4.47 -14.70 3.55
N MET A 36 4.84 -14.47 2.28
CA MET A 36 4.52 -13.22 1.58
C MET A 36 3.02 -13.10 1.30
N ARG A 37 2.36 -14.19 0.89
CA ARG A 37 0.91 -14.25 0.68
C ARG A 37 0.17 -13.90 1.95
N LYS A 38 0.53 -14.52 3.09
CA LYS A 38 -0.10 -14.21 4.37
C LYS A 38 0.03 -12.73 4.75
N LYS A 39 1.24 -12.16 4.64
CA LYS A 39 1.44 -10.73 4.93
C LYS A 39 0.65 -9.83 3.99
N LEU A 40 0.53 -10.20 2.72
CA LEU A 40 -0.28 -9.44 1.77
C LEU A 40 -1.76 -9.48 2.17
N VAL A 41 -2.29 -10.66 2.53
CA VAL A 41 -3.66 -10.79 3.05
C VAL A 41 -3.86 -9.91 4.29
N ASP A 42 -2.98 -10.04 5.29
CA ASP A 42 -3.07 -9.25 6.53
C ASP A 42 -2.99 -7.74 6.25
N THR A 43 -2.17 -7.32 5.28
CA THR A 43 -2.04 -5.92 4.85
C THR A 43 -3.34 -5.41 4.21
N LEU A 44 -3.90 -6.14 3.25
CA LEU A 44 -5.09 -5.72 2.51
C LEU A 44 -6.34 -5.71 3.41
N ALA A 45 -6.47 -6.69 4.30
CA ALA A 45 -7.52 -6.69 5.32
C ALA A 45 -7.41 -5.48 6.26
N THR A 46 -6.19 -5.15 6.72
CA THR A 46 -5.97 -3.97 7.56
C THR A 46 -6.30 -2.66 6.83
N MET A 47 -6.01 -2.58 5.53
CA MET A 47 -6.37 -1.43 4.70
C MET A 47 -7.89 -1.27 4.58
N GLN A 48 -8.61 -2.37 4.35
CA GLN A 48 -10.08 -2.38 4.32
C GLN A 48 -10.66 -1.90 5.65
N ASP A 49 -10.26 -2.50 6.78
CA ASP A 49 -10.74 -2.15 8.11
C ASP A 49 -10.46 -0.68 8.45
N TYR A 50 -9.28 -0.18 8.08
CA TYR A 50 -8.91 1.21 8.27
C TYR A 50 -9.83 2.15 7.49
N ALA A 51 -10.06 1.88 6.20
CA ALA A 51 -10.93 2.68 5.35
C ALA A 51 -12.39 2.68 5.85
N GLU A 52 -12.90 1.52 6.27
CA GLU A 52 -14.24 1.40 6.86
C GLU A 52 -14.37 2.18 8.17
N ALA A 53 -13.40 2.03 9.08
CA ALA A 53 -13.41 2.75 10.36
C ALA A 53 -13.39 4.27 10.16
N LYS A 54 -12.61 4.75 9.19
CA LYS A 54 -12.55 6.18 8.85
C LYS A 54 -13.85 6.67 8.21
N SER A 55 -14.43 5.89 7.30
CA SER A 55 -15.73 6.19 6.68
C SER A 55 -16.86 6.28 7.72
N LEU A 56 -16.92 5.31 8.64
CA LEU A 56 -17.89 5.29 9.73
C LEU A 56 -17.73 6.49 10.69
N ALA A 57 -16.49 6.84 11.03
CA ALA A 57 -16.22 8.00 11.88
C ALA A 57 -16.77 9.29 11.25
N ARG A 58 -16.63 9.46 9.93
CA ARG A 58 -17.20 10.61 9.23
C ARG A 58 -18.72 10.56 9.12
N ALA A 59 -19.29 9.39 8.84
CA ALA A 59 -20.73 9.22 8.74
C ALA A 59 -21.46 9.57 10.05
N THR A 60 -20.80 9.39 11.19
CA THR A 60 -21.33 9.75 12.52
C THR A 60 -21.08 11.20 12.92
N GLY A 61 -20.56 12.04 12.01
CA GLY A 61 -20.35 13.47 12.22
C GLY A 61 -19.12 13.83 13.06
N GLY A 62 -18.28 12.84 13.39
CA GLY A 62 -17.02 13.05 14.07
C GLY A 62 -15.86 13.28 13.08
N ALA A 63 -14.90 14.13 13.47
CA ALA A 63 -13.59 14.07 12.83
C ALA A 63 -12.95 12.71 13.12
N ALA A 64 -12.29 12.11 12.12
CA ALA A 64 -11.48 10.92 12.35
C ALA A 64 -10.45 11.24 13.44
N GLY A 65 -10.55 10.56 14.59
CA GLY A 65 -9.65 10.79 15.72
C GLY A 65 -8.18 10.54 15.36
N PRO A 66 -7.22 10.89 16.23
CA PRO A 66 -5.79 10.77 15.93
C PRO A 66 -5.37 9.34 15.55
N THR A 67 -6.08 8.32 16.04
CA THR A 67 -5.87 6.91 15.68
C THR A 67 -6.15 6.60 14.22
N LEU A 68 -6.98 7.40 13.54
CA LEU A 68 -7.39 7.23 12.15
C LEU A 68 -6.67 8.20 11.19
N ALA A 69 -5.65 8.93 11.66
CA ALA A 69 -4.93 9.92 10.86
C ALA A 69 -4.25 9.33 9.61
N ASN A 70 -3.77 8.09 9.69
CA ASN A 70 -3.23 7.30 8.57
C ASN A 70 -3.13 5.84 9.00
N LEU A 71 -2.90 4.94 8.03
CA LEU A 71 -2.77 3.51 8.26
C LEU A 71 -1.69 3.12 9.30
N LEU A 72 -0.60 3.90 9.39
CA LEU A 72 0.47 3.66 10.39
C LEU A 72 -0.01 3.94 11.81
N THR A 73 -0.71 5.05 12.02
CA THR A 73 -1.24 5.37 13.36
C THR A 73 -2.33 4.37 13.76
N TYR A 74 -3.16 3.94 12.80
CA TYR A 74 -4.17 2.91 13.02
C TYR A 74 -3.55 1.58 13.47
N THR A 75 -2.52 1.11 12.77
CA THR A 75 -1.78 -0.10 13.16
C THR A 75 -1.00 0.05 14.46
N ARG A 76 -0.44 1.23 14.75
CA ARG A 76 0.23 1.52 16.03
C ARG A 76 -0.71 1.51 17.23
N ALA A 77 -1.97 1.87 17.02
CA ALA A 77 -3.02 1.78 18.03
C ALA A 77 -3.47 0.32 18.30
N GLY A 78 -2.88 -0.67 17.62
CA GLY A 78 -3.18 -2.09 17.79
C GLY A 78 -4.35 -2.59 16.95
N HIS A 79 -4.79 -1.81 15.96
CA HIS A 79 -5.84 -2.23 15.04
C HIS A 79 -5.31 -2.95 13.81
N GLY A 80 -6.17 -3.78 13.22
CA GLY A 80 -5.85 -4.61 12.05
C GLY A 80 -4.92 -5.77 12.35
N TYR A 81 -4.31 -6.30 11.29
CA TYR A 81 -3.51 -7.53 11.29
C TYR A 81 -2.05 -7.27 10.90
N LEU A 82 -1.77 -6.11 10.30
CA LEU A 82 -0.44 -5.69 9.88
C LEU A 82 0.38 -5.13 11.04
N SER A 83 1.62 -5.60 11.19
CA SER A 83 2.58 -4.95 12.10
C SER A 83 3.00 -3.57 11.58
N ALA A 84 2.83 -2.55 12.42
CA ALA A 84 3.26 -1.17 12.14
C ALA A 84 4.75 -1.05 11.72
N GLN A 85 5.62 -1.96 12.16
CA GLN A 85 7.05 -1.98 11.78
C GLN A 85 7.29 -2.29 10.30
N LYS A 86 6.28 -2.83 9.60
CA LYS A 86 6.35 -3.15 8.18
C LYS A 86 5.93 -1.97 7.30
N LEU A 87 5.29 -0.96 7.87
CA LEU A 87 4.73 0.18 7.17
C LEU A 87 5.66 1.40 7.30
N ALA A 88 5.91 2.08 6.19
CA ALA A 88 6.59 3.36 6.15
C ALA A 88 5.73 4.37 5.39
N LEU A 89 5.51 5.56 5.97
CA LEU A 89 4.73 6.63 5.34
C LEU A 89 5.54 7.43 4.31
N LYS A 90 6.87 7.37 4.40
CA LYS A 90 7.79 8.03 3.48
C LYS A 90 8.91 7.09 3.04
N GLU A 91 9.46 7.38 1.86
CA GLU A 91 10.74 6.83 1.43
C GLU A 91 11.90 7.60 2.09
N SER A 92 13.14 7.19 1.82
CA SER A 92 14.31 7.96 2.28
C SER A 92 14.36 9.34 1.60
N ASP A 93 14.90 10.34 2.30
CA ASP A 93 14.97 11.71 1.78
C ASP A 93 15.79 11.80 0.46
N GLN A 94 16.73 10.87 0.25
CA GLN A 94 17.48 10.73 -1.01
C GLN A 94 16.62 10.21 -2.18
N VAL A 95 15.67 9.29 -1.92
CA VAL A 95 14.72 8.83 -2.95
C VAL A 95 13.77 9.95 -3.36
N MET A 96 13.45 10.86 -2.44
CA MET A 96 12.51 11.95 -2.67
C MET A 96 13.13 13.13 -3.43
N THR A 97 14.45 13.30 -3.37
CA THR A 97 15.16 14.42 -4.02
C THR A 97 15.67 14.09 -5.42
N ASP A 98 15.86 12.81 -5.75
CA ASP A 98 16.27 12.37 -7.09
C ASP A 98 15.06 12.14 -8.01
N ARG A 99 15.07 12.79 -9.19
CA ARG A 99 13.98 12.70 -10.18
C ARG A 99 13.74 11.28 -10.69
N THR A 100 14.79 10.46 -10.81
CA THR A 100 14.72 9.08 -11.28
C THR A 100 14.02 8.20 -10.25
N TYR A 101 14.41 8.33 -8.97
CA TYR A 101 13.82 7.53 -7.91
C TYR A 101 12.39 7.96 -7.58
N ALA A 102 12.10 9.26 -7.64
CA ALA A 102 10.75 9.79 -7.52
C ALA A 102 9.84 9.31 -8.66
N ALA A 103 10.33 9.32 -9.91
CA ALA A 103 9.57 8.82 -11.06
C ALA A 103 9.19 7.34 -10.95
N ALA A 104 10.06 6.52 -10.34
CA ALA A 104 9.76 5.11 -10.09
C ALA A 104 8.65 4.87 -9.05
N ARG A 105 8.21 5.91 -8.31
CA ARG A 105 7.05 5.85 -7.38
C ARG A 105 5.80 6.54 -7.94
N LEU A 106 5.80 6.93 -9.20
CA LEU A 106 4.62 7.50 -9.86
C LEU A 106 3.75 6.37 -10.42
N PHE A 107 2.63 6.09 -9.74
CA PHE A 107 1.74 4.98 -10.11
C PHE A 107 0.38 5.47 -10.56
N ALA A 108 -0.30 4.65 -11.35
CA ALA A 108 -1.62 4.96 -11.87
C ALA A 108 -2.66 5.08 -10.75
N VAL A 109 -3.61 6.00 -10.93
CA VAL A 109 -4.84 6.12 -10.15
C VAL A 109 -6.01 6.36 -11.11
N PRO A 110 -7.26 6.06 -10.73
CA PRO A 110 -8.43 6.49 -11.50
C PRO A 110 -8.43 8.02 -11.70
N HIS A 111 -8.94 8.50 -12.85
CA HIS A 111 -8.97 9.94 -13.15
C HIS A 111 -9.88 10.73 -12.21
N GLU A 112 -10.82 10.05 -11.55
CA GLU A 112 -11.67 10.61 -10.51
C GLU A 112 -10.89 10.95 -9.23
N ILE A 113 -9.76 10.28 -9.00
CA ILE A 113 -8.86 10.54 -7.85
C ILE A 113 -7.89 11.67 -8.17
N ASP A 114 -7.23 11.60 -9.33
CA ASP A 114 -6.36 12.66 -9.84
C ASP A 114 -6.53 12.79 -11.36
N PRO A 115 -6.84 13.99 -11.90
CA PRO A 115 -7.02 14.18 -13.33
C PRO A 115 -5.81 13.76 -14.20
N ALA A 116 -4.59 13.82 -13.66
CA ALA A 116 -3.37 13.36 -14.35
C ALA A 116 -3.29 11.82 -14.47
N GLY A 117 -4.16 11.09 -13.76
CA GLY A 117 -4.23 9.63 -13.77
C GLY A 117 -3.05 8.94 -13.09
N ARG A 118 -2.17 9.69 -12.42
CA ARG A 118 -1.02 9.15 -11.68
C ARG A 118 -0.67 10.01 -10.48
N VAL A 119 -0.24 9.39 -9.39
CA VAL A 119 0.21 10.08 -8.17
C VAL A 119 1.50 9.47 -7.62
N PRO A 120 2.35 10.26 -6.93
CA PRO A 120 3.48 9.72 -6.20
C PRO A 120 3.00 8.90 -4.99
N MET A 121 3.39 7.61 -4.90
CA MET A 121 3.07 6.74 -3.76
C MET A 121 4.34 6.39 -2.97
N CYS A 122 4.65 7.22 -1.98
CA CYS A 122 5.80 7.02 -1.09
C CYS A 122 5.50 6.06 0.06
N ALA A 123 4.24 6.00 0.48
CA ALA A 123 3.79 5.10 1.52
C ALA A 123 3.86 3.65 1.03
N HIS A 124 4.49 2.79 1.83
CA HIS A 124 4.69 1.39 1.44
C HIS A 124 4.72 0.42 2.61
N VAL A 125 4.44 -0.84 2.30
CA VAL A 125 4.49 -1.97 3.23
C VAL A 125 5.51 -3.00 2.76
N ARG A 126 6.36 -3.46 3.68
CA ARG A 126 7.33 -4.53 3.44
C ARG A 126 6.63 -5.89 3.53
N ILE A 127 6.40 -6.52 2.39
CA ILE A 127 5.78 -7.85 2.27
C ILE A 127 6.85 -8.95 2.34
N GLY A 128 8.04 -8.70 1.79
CA GLY A 128 9.15 -9.64 1.79
C GLY A 128 9.80 -9.88 3.17
N SER A 129 10.84 -10.70 3.19
CA SER A 129 11.70 -10.96 4.35
C SER A 129 12.80 -9.91 4.55
N GLY A 130 12.95 -8.97 3.60
CA GLY A 130 14.04 -8.00 3.55
C GLY A 130 15.25 -8.46 2.73
N LYS A 131 15.28 -9.74 2.31
CA LYS A 131 16.21 -10.26 1.29
C LYS A 131 15.55 -10.19 -0.10
N PRO A 132 16.31 -10.09 -1.20
CA PRO A 132 15.77 -10.14 -2.56
C PRO A 132 14.74 -11.28 -2.72
N PRO A 133 13.56 -11.01 -3.31
CA PRO A 133 13.18 -9.78 -4.04
C PRO A 133 12.80 -8.57 -3.16
N ALA A 134 12.82 -8.73 -1.83
CA ALA A 134 12.49 -7.70 -0.84
C ALA A 134 11.15 -7.00 -1.14
N ALA A 135 10.14 -7.82 -1.46
CA ALA A 135 8.86 -7.37 -2.00
C ALA A 135 8.20 -6.25 -1.18
N ARG A 136 7.68 -5.24 -1.90
CA ARG A 136 7.01 -4.06 -1.36
C ARG A 136 5.63 -3.90 -1.99
N LEU A 137 4.71 -3.35 -1.21
CA LEU A 137 3.42 -2.83 -1.67
C LEU A 137 3.45 -1.31 -1.52
N HIS A 138 3.19 -0.54 -2.58
CA HIS A 138 3.01 0.91 -2.52
C HIS A 138 1.54 1.27 -2.69
N TYR A 139 1.09 2.26 -1.92
CA TYR A 139 -0.30 2.69 -1.90
C TYR A 139 -0.44 4.21 -1.75
N TYR A 140 -1.59 4.72 -2.19
CA TYR A 140 -2.09 6.06 -1.96
C TYR A 140 -3.30 5.98 -1.04
N ASP A 141 -3.25 6.76 0.04
CA ASP A 141 -4.33 6.87 1.03
C ASP A 141 -5.23 8.05 0.64
N ASP A 142 -6.29 7.79 -0.11
CA ASP A 142 -7.30 8.78 -0.48
C ASP A 142 -8.54 8.71 0.43
N THR A 143 -8.36 8.11 1.61
CA THR A 143 -9.49 7.88 2.50
C THR A 143 -10.08 9.19 2.99
N ASP A 144 -9.34 10.31 2.99
CA ASP A 144 -9.82 11.66 3.31
C ASP A 144 -10.73 12.32 2.28
N ASN A 145 -10.62 11.92 1.02
CA ASN A 145 -11.40 12.49 -0.06
C ASN A 145 -12.50 11.52 -0.50
N THR A 146 -12.12 10.35 -0.99
CA THR A 146 -13.07 9.35 -1.53
C THR A 146 -13.39 8.20 -0.58
N GLY A 147 -12.62 8.03 0.50
CA GLY A 147 -12.76 6.87 1.38
C GLY A 147 -12.02 5.64 0.87
N LEU A 148 -11.23 5.76 -0.20
CA LEU A 148 -10.55 4.66 -0.88
C LEU A 148 -9.06 4.63 -0.56
N ILE A 149 -8.48 3.44 -0.64
CA ILE A 149 -7.03 3.22 -0.68
C ILE A 149 -6.68 2.65 -2.04
N ILE A 150 -5.72 3.25 -2.73
CA ILE A 150 -5.31 2.80 -4.06
C ILE A 150 -3.96 2.10 -3.94
N VAL A 151 -3.89 0.83 -4.28
CA VAL A 151 -2.65 0.07 -4.38
C VAL A 151 -2.14 0.14 -5.82
N GLY A 152 -1.06 0.91 -6.02
CA GLY A 152 -0.48 1.16 -7.34
C GLY A 152 0.66 0.20 -7.71
N TYR A 153 1.27 -0.47 -6.73
CA TYR A 153 2.37 -1.39 -7.00
C TYR A 153 2.49 -2.51 -5.97
N ILE A 154 2.71 -3.73 -6.44
CA ILE A 154 3.14 -4.88 -5.64
C ILE A 154 4.22 -5.58 -6.45
N GLY A 155 5.44 -5.62 -5.94
CA GLY A 155 6.55 -6.17 -6.68
C GLY A 155 7.83 -6.17 -5.87
N GLU A 156 8.93 -6.44 -6.53
CA GLU A 156 10.26 -6.35 -5.94
C GLU A 156 10.56 -4.93 -5.46
N HIS A 157 11.61 -4.80 -4.65
CA HIS A 157 12.08 -3.50 -4.20
C HIS A 157 12.44 -2.59 -5.39
N LEU A 158 11.79 -1.42 -5.47
CA LEU A 158 12.05 -0.42 -6.51
C LEU A 158 13.49 0.12 -6.40
N PRO A 159 14.10 0.61 -7.49
CA PRO A 159 15.44 1.22 -7.45
C PRO A 159 15.52 2.30 -6.37
N SER A 160 16.59 2.27 -5.59
CA SER A 160 16.91 3.27 -4.57
C SER A 160 18.40 3.57 -4.65
N PRO A 161 18.88 4.70 -4.11
CA PRO A 161 20.32 4.92 -3.99
C PRO A 161 20.93 3.73 -3.27
N SER A 162 21.98 3.14 -3.86
CA SER A 162 22.76 2.10 -3.19
C SER A 162 23.23 2.65 -1.85
N LYS A 163 23.03 1.90 -0.77
CA LYS A 163 23.88 2.09 0.40
C LYS A 163 25.24 1.50 0.00
N ASN A 164 26.15 2.35 -0.48
CA ASN A 164 27.57 1.99 -0.49
C ASN A 164 28.03 1.70 0.94
#